data_AF-A0AAW4BIB3-F1
#
_entry.id   AF-A0AAW4BIB3-F1
#
_cell.length_a   1.000
_cell.length_b   1.000
_cell.length_c   1.000
_cell.angle_alpha   90.00
_cell.angle_beta   90.00
_cell.angle_gamma   90.00
#
_symmetry.space_group_name_H-M   'P 1'
#
loop_
_entity.id
_entity.type
_entity.pdbx_description
1 polymer ?
#
loop_
_entity_poly.entity_id
_entity_poly.type
_entity_poly.pdbx_seq_one_letter_code
_entity_poly.pdbx_strand_id
1 'polypeptide(L)'
;KAVPLSVSCSHWHREHIQCGHCLPCLIRRASVHHAGFDDDAPYKTKRLKTLIKEKDTRDDLQAVQTAIIRLKQTNNYKSWLRKSGPIPLDKSIRNALESTLKRGLMEVEVFIQANKTS
;
A
#
# COMPACT_ATOMS: atom_id res chain seq x y z
N LYS A 1 -3.87 20.84 -2.52
CA LYS A 1 -5.35 20.84 -2.72
C LYS A 1 -5.90 19.52 -3.28
N ALA A 2 -5.21 18.80 -4.17
CA ALA A 2 -5.77 17.59 -4.81
C ALA A 2 -5.81 16.32 -3.93
N VAL A 3 -4.89 16.17 -2.96
CA VAL A 3 -4.79 14.97 -2.11
C VAL A 3 -6.14 14.61 -1.47
N PRO A 4 -6.78 15.42 -0.62
CA PRO A 4 -8.03 15.03 0.07
C PRO A 4 -9.23 14.82 -0.88
N LEU A 5 -9.17 15.30 -2.12
CA LEU A 5 -10.25 15.23 -3.11
C LEU A 5 -10.18 14.01 -4.04
N SER A 6 -9.09 13.24 -3.96
CA SER A 6 -8.88 12.06 -4.81
C SER A 6 -9.30 10.76 -4.11
N VAL A 7 -9.73 9.78 -4.90
CA VAL A 7 -10.18 8.48 -4.40
C VAL A 7 -9.28 7.37 -4.94
N SER A 8 -8.78 6.53 -4.04
CA SER A 8 -8.04 5.30 -4.37
C SER A 8 -8.77 4.03 -3.92
N CYS A 9 -9.72 4.16 -2.99
CA CYS A 9 -10.38 3.03 -2.33
C CYS A 9 -11.18 2.14 -3.29
N SER A 10 -10.94 0.83 -3.26
CA SER A 10 -11.72 -0.19 -3.98
C SER A 10 -13.14 -0.40 -3.46
N HIS A 11 -13.47 0.16 -2.29
CA HIS A 11 -14.78 0.04 -1.63
C HIS A 11 -15.58 1.35 -1.62
N TRP A 12 -15.09 2.40 -2.31
CA TRP A 12 -15.65 3.75 -2.22
C TRP A 12 -17.14 3.82 -2.58
N HIS A 13 -17.57 3.15 -3.66
CA HIS A 13 -18.95 3.21 -4.16
C HIS A 13 -20.03 2.78 -3.16
N ARG A 14 -19.70 2.00 -2.13
CA ARG A 14 -20.69 1.53 -1.15
C ARG A 14 -20.97 2.55 -0.05
N GLU A 15 -19.93 3.26 0.39
CA GLU A 15 -19.97 4.06 1.63
C GLU A 15 -19.67 5.55 1.38
N HIS A 16 -19.29 5.92 0.15
CA HIS A 16 -18.84 7.26 -0.24
C HIS A 16 -17.67 7.82 0.59
N ILE A 17 -16.93 6.93 1.27
CA ILE A 17 -15.73 7.23 2.05
C ILE A 17 -14.66 6.17 1.78
N GLN A 18 -13.39 6.54 1.91
CA GLN A 18 -12.31 5.57 1.77
C GLN A 18 -12.29 4.64 2.99
N CYS A 19 -12.22 3.32 2.79
CA CYS A 19 -12.29 2.38 3.92
C CYS A 19 -11.04 2.46 4.82
N GLY A 20 -9.89 2.82 4.26
CA GLY A 20 -8.64 3.02 5.02
C GLY A 20 -7.83 1.75 5.28
N HIS A 21 -8.33 0.58 4.88
CA HIS A 21 -7.67 -0.71 5.14
C HIS A 21 -7.45 -1.58 3.90
N CYS A 22 -8.16 -1.34 2.80
CA CYS A 22 -7.95 -2.12 1.58
C CYS A 22 -6.59 -1.80 0.95
N LEU A 23 -6.09 -2.70 0.09
CA LEU A 23 -4.76 -2.54 -0.52
C LEU A 23 -4.52 -1.15 -1.15
N PRO A 24 -5.41 -0.58 -2.00
CA PRO A 24 -5.24 0.78 -2.50
C PRO A 24 -5.21 1.87 -1.42
N CYS A 25 -5.99 1.73 -0.35
CA CYS A 25 -5.95 2.67 0.77
C CYS A 25 -4.63 2.59 1.54
N LEU A 26 -4.09 1.39 1.76
CA LEU A 26 -2.81 1.20 2.43
C LEU A 26 -1.66 1.85 1.63
N ILE A 27 -1.63 1.63 0.31
CA ILE A 27 -0.63 2.25 -0.57
C ILE A 27 -0.74 3.78 -0.52
N ARG A 28 -1.96 4.31 -0.67
CA ARG A 28 -2.20 5.76 -0.60
C ARG A 28 -1.73 6.36 0.72
N ARG A 29 -2.17 5.80 1.85
CA ARG A 29 -1.81 6.30 3.19
C ARG A 29 -0.30 6.25 3.42
N ALA A 30 0.35 5.21 2.92
CA ALA A 30 1.80 5.09 2.98
C ALA A 30 2.51 6.17 2.17
N SER A 31 2.08 6.43 0.93
CA SER A 31 2.66 7.48 0.10
C SER A 31 2.42 8.89 0.67
N VAL A 32 1.22 9.15 1.21
CA VAL A 32 0.90 10.43 1.88
C VAL A 32 1.77 10.62 3.13
N HIS A 33 1.90 9.57 3.97
CA HIS A 33 2.79 9.59 5.13
C HIS A 33 4.26 9.80 4.74
N HIS A 34 4.74 9.13 3.69
CA HIS A 34 6.12 9.27 3.21
C HIS A 34 6.40 10.68 2.66
N ALA A 35 5.42 11.30 2.00
CA ALA A 35 5.53 12.66 1.49
C ALA A 35 5.46 13.75 2.58
N GLY A 36 5.13 13.38 3.83
CA GLY A 36 5.00 14.33 4.93
C GLY A 36 3.79 15.27 4.77
N PHE A 37 2.73 14.81 4.10
CA PHE A 37 1.50 15.61 4.02
C PHE A 37 0.64 15.42 5.27
N ASP A 38 0.23 16.54 5.85
CA ASP A 38 -0.62 16.56 7.06
C ASP A 38 -2.10 16.34 6.75
N ASP A 39 -2.51 16.53 5.49
CA ASP A 39 -3.91 16.45 5.05
C ASP A 39 -4.11 15.34 3.99
N ASP A 40 -4.85 14.31 4.37
CA ASP A 40 -5.29 13.21 3.50
C ASP A 40 -6.83 13.12 3.50
N ALA A 41 -7.37 12.33 2.59
CA ALA A 41 -8.80 12.07 2.51
C ALA A 41 -9.33 11.41 3.79
N PRO A 42 -10.61 11.64 4.14
CA PRO A 42 -11.22 10.99 5.29
C PRO A 42 -11.29 9.47 5.10
N TYR A 43 -10.97 8.73 6.16
CA TYR A 43 -11.02 7.27 6.19
C TYR A 43 -12.01 6.77 7.24
N LYS A 44 -12.79 5.74 6.89
CA LYS A 44 -13.64 4.99 7.83
C LYS A 44 -12.79 4.36 8.94
N THR A 45 -11.77 3.59 8.56
CA THR A 45 -10.81 3.03 9.50
C THR A 45 -9.59 3.94 9.63
N LYS A 46 -9.54 4.68 10.75
CA LYS A 46 -8.40 5.56 11.06
C LYS A 46 -7.19 4.80 11.61
N ARG A 47 -7.40 3.87 12.56
CA ARG A 47 -6.31 3.16 13.25
C ARG A 47 -6.15 1.76 12.70
N LEU A 48 -4.95 1.40 12.24
CA LEU A 48 -4.72 0.04 11.71
C LEU A 48 -4.77 -1.03 12.80
N LYS A 49 -4.42 -0.69 14.06
CA LYS A 49 -4.46 -1.62 15.19
C LYS A 49 -5.84 -2.26 15.41
N THR A 50 -6.93 -1.53 15.14
CA THR A 50 -8.29 -2.03 15.39
C THR A 50 -8.67 -3.13 14.39
N LEU A 51 -8.10 -3.10 13.19
CA LEU A 51 -8.35 -4.08 12.13
C LEU A 51 -7.84 -5.48 12.49
N ILE A 52 -6.80 -5.59 13.32
CA ILE A 52 -6.22 -6.91 13.68
C ILE A 52 -7.28 -7.82 14.33
N LYS A 53 -8.27 -7.22 15.01
CA LYS A 53 -9.36 -7.92 15.69
C LYS A 53 -10.55 -8.26 14.78
N GLU A 54 -10.62 -7.67 13.60
CA GLU A 54 -11.72 -7.85 12.65
C GLU A 54 -11.31 -8.79 11.52
N LYS A 55 -11.94 -9.97 11.46
CA LYS A 55 -11.57 -11.03 10.54
C LYS A 55 -11.67 -10.59 9.07
N ASP A 56 -12.71 -9.84 8.71
CA ASP A 56 -12.97 -9.49 7.31
C ASP A 56 -12.13 -8.31 6.80
N THR A 57 -11.55 -7.51 7.71
CA THR A 57 -10.81 -6.30 7.35
C THR A 57 -9.29 -6.45 7.51
N ARG A 58 -8.82 -7.52 8.19
CA ARG A 58 -7.39 -7.81 8.39
C ARG A 58 -6.70 -8.47 7.19
N ASP A 59 -7.44 -9.10 6.28
CA ASP A 59 -6.85 -9.95 5.24
C ASP A 59 -5.92 -9.17 4.31
N ASP A 60 -6.33 -7.98 3.85
CA ASP A 60 -5.48 -7.10 3.03
C ASP A 60 -4.20 -6.67 3.77
N LEU A 61 -4.32 -6.32 5.06
CA LEU A 61 -3.19 -5.91 5.89
C LEU A 61 -2.19 -7.07 6.08
N GLN A 62 -2.70 -8.27 6.36
CA GLN A 62 -1.87 -9.48 6.52
C GLN A 62 -1.23 -9.90 5.20
N ALA A 63 -1.95 -9.82 4.08
CA ALA A 63 -1.44 -10.12 2.75
C ALA A 63 -0.26 -9.19 2.40
N VAL A 64 -0.41 -7.89 2.63
CA VAL A 64 0.66 -6.90 2.39
C VAL A 64 1.87 -7.15 3.30
N GLN A 65 1.66 -7.41 4.58
CA GLN A 65 2.76 -7.74 5.50
C GLN A 65 3.50 -9.00 5.07
N THR A 66 2.76 -10.04 4.67
CA THR A 66 3.33 -11.29 4.15
C THR A 66 4.13 -11.04 2.87
N ALA A 67 3.63 -10.19 1.97
CA ALA A 67 4.34 -9.81 0.75
C ALA A 67 5.67 -9.11 1.06
N ILE A 68 5.67 -8.14 1.99
CA ILE A 68 6.88 -7.44 2.45
C ILE A 68 7.91 -8.43 3.03
N ILE A 69 7.47 -9.34 3.91
CA ILE A 69 8.35 -10.35 4.52
C ILE A 69 8.98 -11.25 3.44
N ARG A 70 8.17 -11.79 2.53
CA ARG A 70 8.65 -12.67 1.44
C ARG A 70 9.63 -11.96 0.52
N LEU A 71 9.41 -10.68 0.24
CA LEU A 71 10.30 -9.90 -0.60
C LEU A 71 11.64 -9.62 0.07
N LYS A 72 11.65 -9.34 1.37
CA LYS A 72 12.90 -9.19 2.13
C LYS A 72 13.71 -10.47 2.18
N GLN A 73 13.04 -11.63 2.30
CA GLN A 73 13.70 -12.93 2.35
C GLN A 73 14.28 -13.35 0.98
N THR A 74 13.57 -13.09 -0.12
CA THR A 74 13.97 -13.56 -1.45
C THR A 74 14.80 -12.54 -2.22
N ASN A 75 14.67 -11.24 -1.91
CA ASN A 75 15.24 -10.11 -2.63
C ASN A 75 15.03 -10.15 -4.16
N ASN A 76 13.98 -10.86 -4.63
CA ASN A 76 13.76 -11.17 -6.04
C ASN A 76 12.57 -10.39 -6.64
N TYR A 77 12.73 -9.06 -6.70
CA TYR A 77 11.71 -8.15 -7.24
C TYR A 77 11.42 -8.40 -8.73
N LYS A 78 12.44 -8.79 -9.50
CA LYS A 78 12.30 -9.12 -10.94
C LYS A 78 11.34 -10.28 -11.20
N SER A 79 11.39 -11.31 -10.37
CA SER A 79 10.47 -12.45 -10.49
C SER A 79 9.03 -12.02 -10.26
N TRP A 80 8.78 -11.16 -9.27
CA TRP A 80 7.44 -10.64 -9.00
C TRP A 80 6.91 -9.75 -10.11
N LEU A 81 7.74 -8.84 -10.64
CA LEU A 81 7.35 -7.98 -11.75
C LEU A 81 6.90 -8.80 -12.97
N ARG A 82 7.55 -9.95 -13.23
CA ARG A 82 7.18 -10.85 -14.35
C ARG A 82 5.85 -11.56 -14.14
N LYS A 83 5.39 -11.71 -12.90
CA LYS A 83 4.07 -12.30 -12.60
C LYS A 83 2.91 -11.37 -12.97
N SER A 84 3.17 -10.07 -13.15
CA SER A 84 2.17 -9.09 -13.57
C SER A 84 1.85 -9.13 -15.07
N GLY A 85 2.56 -9.96 -15.86
CA GLY A 85 2.38 -10.09 -17.30
C GLY A 85 3.60 -9.62 -18.10
N PRO A 86 3.45 -9.42 -19.42
CA PRO A 86 4.51 -8.92 -20.28
C PRO A 86 5.04 -7.56 -19.80
N ILE A 87 6.35 -7.46 -19.62
CA ILE A 87 7.03 -6.21 -19.24
C ILE A 87 7.76 -5.69 -20.47
N PRO A 88 7.84 -4.36 -20.68
CA PRO A 88 8.67 -3.78 -21.74
C PRO A 88 10.09 -4.36 -21.77
N LEU A 89 10.60 -4.63 -22.97
CA LEU A 89 11.96 -5.17 -23.15
C LEU A 89 13.04 -4.16 -22.79
N ASP A 90 12.72 -2.87 -22.89
CA ASP A 90 13.61 -1.78 -22.53
C ASP A 90 14.13 -1.96 -21.09
N LYS A 91 15.45 -1.93 -20.94
CA LYS A 91 16.11 -2.17 -19.65
C LYS A 91 15.86 -1.03 -18.66
N SER A 92 15.78 0.21 -19.14
CA SER A 92 15.58 1.39 -18.28
C SER A 92 14.18 1.37 -17.67
N ILE A 93 13.15 1.03 -18.46
CA ILE A 93 11.77 0.90 -18.00
C ILE A 93 11.66 -0.24 -16.99
N ARG A 94 12.28 -1.40 -17.26
CA ARG A 94 12.29 -2.52 -16.30
C ARG A 94 12.92 -2.15 -14.96
N ASN A 95 14.06 -1.47 -14.99
CA ASN A 95 14.72 -1.01 -13.78
C ASN A 95 13.87 0.02 -13.02
N ALA A 96 13.18 0.92 -13.73
CA ALA A 96 12.29 1.92 -13.12
C ALA A 96 11.07 1.26 -12.45
N LEU A 97 10.49 0.24 -13.07
CA LEU A 97 9.38 -0.54 -12.50
C LEU A 97 9.83 -1.32 -11.25
N GLU A 98 10.99 -1.98 -11.32
CA GLU A 98 11.58 -2.68 -10.17
C GLU A 98 11.85 -1.72 -9.01
N SER A 99 12.43 -0.56 -9.30
CA SER A 99 12.69 0.50 -8.30
C SER A 99 11.39 1.02 -7.68
N THR A 100 10.34 1.23 -8.49
CA THR A 100 9.03 1.67 -8.02
C THR A 100 8.40 0.65 -7.08
N LEU A 101 8.44 -0.64 -7.43
CA LEU A 101 7.95 -1.70 -6.56
C LEU A 101 8.71 -1.74 -5.23
N LYS A 102 10.04 -1.68 -5.28
CA LYS A 102 10.88 -1.72 -4.08
C LYS A 102 10.59 -0.54 -3.16
N ARG A 103 10.58 0.69 -3.70
CA ARG A 103 10.30 1.91 -2.91
C ARG A 103 8.89 1.90 -2.34
N GLY A 104 7.87 1.63 -3.15
CA GLY A 104 6.47 1.62 -2.70
C GLY A 104 6.22 0.62 -1.57
N LEU A 105 6.84 -0.57 -1.62
CA LEU A 105 6.71 -1.54 -0.53
C LEU A 105 7.44 -1.14 0.75
N MET A 106 8.58 -0.46 0.64
CA MET A 106 9.27 0.11 1.81
C MET A 106 8.44 1.22 2.45
N GLU A 107 7.82 2.09 1.65
CA GLU A 107 6.91 3.14 2.13
C GLU A 107 5.74 2.52 2.92
N VAL A 108 5.12 1.47 2.37
CA VAL A 108 4.02 0.74 3.02
C VAL A 108 4.48 0.08 4.32
N GLU A 109 5.67 -0.51 4.35
CA GLU A 109 6.22 -1.08 5.57
C GLU A 109 6.41 -0.01 6.66
N VAL A 110 7.08 1.10 6.34
CA VAL A 110 7.32 2.21 7.27
C VAL A 110 6.00 2.71 7.87
N PHE A 111 5.00 2.93 7.00
CA PHE A 111 3.68 3.36 7.42
C PHE A 111 3.00 2.34 8.36
N ILE A 112 3.02 1.05 8.03
CA ILE A 112 2.46 0.00 8.88
C ILE A 112 3.15 -0.03 10.24
N GLN A 113 4.49 0.09 10.30
CA GLN A 113 5.23 0.06 11.56
C GLN A 113 4.92 1.29 12.43
N ALA A 114 4.86 2.49 11.84
CA ALA A 114 4.47 3.71 12.56
C ALA A 114 3.05 3.61 13.18
N ASN A 115 2.17 2.82 12.55
CA ASN A 115 0.78 2.62 12.99
C ASN A 115 0.57 1.33 13.80
N LYS A 116 1.61 0.50 14.02
CA LYS A 116 1.56 -0.68 14.89
C LYS A 116 1.82 -0.37 16.36
N THR A 117 2.54 0.71 16.66
CA THR A 117 2.92 1.12 18.02
C THR A 117 2.02 2.20 18.62
N SER A 118 1.32 2.99 17.80
CA SER A 118 0.42 4.10 18.21
C SER A 118 -1.01 3.67 18.50
#